data_AF-A0A3S0CEJ3-F1
#
_entry.id   AF-A0A3S0CEJ3-F1
#
_cell.length_a   1.000
_cell.length_b   1.000
_cell.length_c   1.000
_cell.angle_alpha   90.00
_cell.angle_beta   90.00
_cell.angle_gamma   90.00
#
_symmetry.space_group_name_H-M   'P 1'
#
loop_
_entity.id
_entity.type
_entity.pdbx_description
1 polymer ?
#
loop_
_entity_poly.entity_id
_entity_poly.type
_entity_poly.pdbx_seq_one_letter_code
_entity_poly.pdbx_strand_id
1 'polypeptide(L)'
;MNTIELKTNILNGQTTESFISLLIWALIGLFFSLLLEGLRHKNKIKRNGGFSLSFWLKDNILRLFLSIISIIVGVSFGEDITGFSVGNKGAFFAGLVNDKIVEALIKFKNNINLSSLWNNKK
;
A
#
# COMPACT_ATOMS: atom_id res chain seq x y z
N MET A 1 6.88 -31.56 -9.58
CA MET A 1 6.18 -30.46 -8.90
C MET A 1 5.79 -29.46 -9.98
N ASN A 2 4.55 -29.57 -10.45
CA ASN A 2 4.11 -28.90 -11.68
C ASN A 2 3.92 -27.40 -11.41
N THR A 3 4.39 -26.55 -12.32
CA THR A 3 4.22 -25.09 -12.27
C THR A 3 2.75 -24.65 -12.14
N ILE A 4 1.82 -25.54 -12.49
CA ILE A 4 0.38 -25.37 -12.37
C ILE A 4 -0.07 -25.42 -10.89
N GLU A 5 0.50 -26.30 -10.06
CA GLU A 5 0.17 -26.41 -8.63
C GLU A 5 0.71 -25.23 -7.81
N LEU A 6 1.85 -24.66 -8.22
CA LEU A 6 2.39 -23.43 -7.64
C LEU A 6 1.48 -22.24 -7.91
N LYS A 7 0.90 -22.15 -9.12
CA LYS A 7 -0.03 -21.08 -9.49
C LYS A 7 -1.31 -21.13 -8.66
N THR A 8 -1.85 -22.32 -8.39
CA THR A 8 -3.08 -22.48 -7.61
C THR A 8 -2.89 -22.18 -6.12
N ASN A 9 -1.70 -22.42 -5.57
CA ASN A 9 -1.40 -22.13 -4.16
C ASN A 9 -1.15 -20.63 -3.89
N ILE A 10 -0.54 -19.89 -4.82
CA ILE A 10 -0.30 -18.44 -4.65
C ILE A 10 -1.59 -17.64 -4.84
N LEU A 11 -2.50 -18.13 -5.69
CA LEU A 11 -3.80 -17.53 -5.95
C LEU A 11 -4.90 -18.03 -5.00
N ASN A 12 -4.56 -18.95 -4.10
CA ASN A 12 -5.44 -19.47 -3.06
C ASN A 12 -6.84 -19.87 -3.56
N GLY A 13 -6.88 -20.59 -4.68
CA GLY A 13 -8.15 -21.05 -5.29
C GLY A 13 -8.93 -19.99 -6.08
N GLN A 14 -8.50 -18.72 -6.11
CA GLN A 14 -9.10 -17.71 -6.98
C GLN A 14 -8.72 -17.91 -8.45
N THR A 15 -9.64 -17.56 -9.36
CA THR A 15 -9.33 -17.52 -10.78
C THR A 15 -8.33 -16.40 -11.07
N THR A 16 -7.37 -16.66 -11.96
CA THR A 16 -6.36 -15.68 -12.38
C THR A 16 -6.99 -14.35 -12.83
N GLU A 17 -8.15 -14.42 -13.50
CA GLU A 17 -8.89 -13.24 -13.96
C GLU A 17 -9.42 -12.38 -12.82
N SER A 18 -9.99 -13.01 -11.79
CA SER A 18 -10.50 -12.31 -10.60
C SER A 18 -9.35 -11.64 -9.85
N PHE A 19 -8.24 -12.37 -9.66
CA PHE A 19 -7.05 -11.84 -9.00
C PHE A 19 -6.49 -10.61 -9.74
N ILE A 20 -6.31 -10.69 -11.06
CA ILE A 20 -5.82 -9.58 -11.88
C ILE A 20 -6.79 -8.39 -11.81
N SER A 21 -8.09 -8.65 -11.88
CA SER A 21 -9.12 -7.60 -11.76
C SER A 21 -8.99 -6.86 -10.41
N LEU A 22 -8.94 -7.59 -9.30
CA LEU A 22 -8.80 -7.01 -7.96
C LEU A 22 -7.50 -6.23 -7.82
N LEU A 23 -6.40 -6.76 -8.34
CA LEU A 23 -5.09 -6.09 -8.33
C LEU A 23 -5.13 -4.77 -9.10
N ILE A 24 -5.71 -4.74 -10.30
CA ILE A 24 -5.85 -3.52 -11.11
C ILE A 24 -6.69 -2.49 -10.36
N TRP A 25 -7.84 -2.88 -9.80
CA TRP A 25 -8.70 -1.96 -9.05
C TRP A 25 -8.01 -1.40 -7.81
N ALA A 26 -7.26 -2.22 -7.08
CA ALA A 26 -6.48 -1.77 -5.93
C ALA A 26 -5.34 -0.81 -6.33
N LEU A 27 -4.64 -1.07 -7.44
CA LEU A 27 -3.60 -0.17 -7.95
C LEU A 27 -4.19 1.17 -8.42
N ILE A 28 -5.37 1.16 -9.04
CA ILE A 28 -6.10 2.40 -9.37
C ILE A 28 -6.44 3.17 -8.08
N GLY A 29 -6.95 2.50 -7.05
CA GLY A 29 -7.21 3.11 -5.74
C GLY A 29 -5.97 3.75 -5.13
N LEU A 30 -4.85 3.03 -5.13
CA LEU A 30 -3.54 3.52 -4.67
C LEU A 30 -3.11 4.77 -5.46
N PHE A 31 -3.23 4.74 -6.78
CA PHE A 31 -2.90 5.87 -7.64
C PHE A 31 -3.75 7.11 -7.29
N PHE A 32 -5.06 6.92 -7.06
CA PHE A 32 -5.95 7.99 -6.61
C PHE A 32 -5.54 8.55 -5.24
N SER A 33 -5.13 7.70 -4.28
CA SER A 33 -4.59 8.17 -2.99
C SER A 33 -3.39 9.09 -3.17
N LEU A 34 -2.42 8.66 -3.98
CA LEU A 34 -1.20 9.43 -4.26
C LEU A 34 -1.52 10.75 -4.96
N LEU A 35 -2.46 10.73 -5.91
CA LEU A 35 -2.90 11.93 -6.63
C LEU A 35 -3.58 12.94 -5.68
N LEU A 36 -4.46 12.46 -4.79
CA LEU A 36 -5.10 13.31 -3.77
C LEU A 36 -4.07 13.92 -2.82
N GLU A 37 -3.04 13.17 -2.44
CA GLU A 37 -1.97 13.67 -1.58
C GLU A 37 -1.10 14.72 -2.26
N GLY A 38 -0.72 14.49 -3.53
CA GLY A 38 0.01 15.44 -4.35
C GLY A 38 -0.75 16.77 -4.52
N LEU A 39 -2.07 16.69 -4.78
CA LEU A 39 -2.94 17.87 -4.84
C LEU A 39 -3.02 18.60 -3.50
N ARG A 40 -3.13 17.86 -2.38
CA ARG A 40 -3.20 18.45 -1.03
C ARG A 40 -1.91 19.15 -0.62
N HIS A 41 -0.75 18.66 -1.08
CA HIS A 41 0.56 19.22 -0.73
C HIS A 41 1.08 20.27 -1.72
N LYS A 42 0.34 20.54 -2.80
CA LYS A 42 0.66 21.55 -3.83
C LYS A 42 1.05 22.92 -3.26
N ASN A 43 0.41 23.33 -2.15
CA ASN A 43 0.67 24.63 -1.52
C ASN A 43 1.92 24.67 -0.61
N LYS A 44 2.31 23.53 -0.01
CA LYS A 44 3.53 23.44 0.83
C LYS A 44 4.81 23.42 -0.02
N ILE A 45 4.75 22.83 -1.21
CA ILE A 45 5.91 22.58 -2.07
C ILE A 45 6.32 23.84 -2.87
N LYS A 46 5.42 24.81 -3.06
CA LYS A 46 5.73 26.10 -3.72
C LYS A 46 6.78 26.95 -2.98
N ARG A 47 7.05 26.71 -1.69
CA ARG A 47 7.99 27.53 -0.90
C ARG A 47 9.48 27.29 -1.20
N ASN A 48 9.87 26.13 -1.76
CA ASN A 48 11.28 25.73 -1.91
C ASN A 48 11.73 25.45 -3.37
N GLY A 49 11.12 26.07 -4.39
CA GLY A 49 11.66 26.02 -5.76
C GLY A 49 10.83 25.23 -6.80
N GLY A 50 9.58 24.91 -6.51
CA GLY A 50 8.63 24.36 -7.48
C GLY A 50 8.25 22.90 -7.24
N PHE A 51 7.07 22.50 -7.72
CA PHE A 51 6.56 21.14 -7.59
C PHE A 51 7.23 20.24 -8.62
N SER A 52 8.11 19.35 -8.17
CA SER A 52 8.65 18.27 -8.98
C SER A 52 8.02 16.94 -8.55
N LEU A 53 7.15 16.39 -9.41
CA LEU A 53 6.50 15.10 -9.17
C LEU A 53 7.54 13.98 -8.97
N SER A 54 8.67 14.06 -9.68
CA SER A 54 9.76 13.09 -9.56
C SER A 54 10.47 13.18 -8.20
N PHE A 55 10.60 14.38 -7.62
CA PHE A 55 11.17 14.55 -6.29
C PHE A 55 10.26 13.98 -5.20
N TRP A 56 8.95 14.23 -5.31
CA TRP A 56 7.96 13.68 -4.38
C TRP A 56 7.88 12.16 -4.45
N LEU A 57 7.94 11.58 -5.66
CA LEU A 57 7.98 10.12 -5.85
C LEU A 57 9.27 9.50 -5.29
N LYS A 58 10.43 10.17 -5.45
CA LYS A 58 11.71 9.68 -4.92
C LYS A 58 11.70 9.59 -3.39
N ASP A 59 11.13 10.58 -2.74
CA ASP A 59 11.06 10.67 -1.27
C ASP A 59 10.06 9.64 -0.68
N ASN A 60 9.07 9.23 -1.47
CA ASN A 60 8.05 8.26 -1.08
C ASN A 60 8.25 6.87 -1.69
N ILE A 61 9.40 6.57 -2.31
CA ILE A 61 9.64 5.31 -3.03
C ILE A 61 9.47 4.08 -2.13
N LEU A 62 9.97 4.15 -0.89
CA LEU A 62 9.86 3.08 0.10
C LEU A 62 8.39 2.85 0.50
N ARG A 63 7.64 3.93 0.69
CA ARG A 63 6.21 3.90 1.01
C ARG A 63 5.42 3.26 -0.13
N LEU A 64 5.68 3.69 -1.35
CA LEU A 64 5.02 3.18 -2.55
C LEU A 64 5.31 1.69 -2.77
N PHE A 65 6.56 1.27 -2.56
CA PHE A 65 6.95 -0.13 -2.64
C PHE A 65 6.23 -1.00 -1.58
N LEU A 66 6.21 -0.54 -0.32
CA LEU A 66 5.48 -1.22 0.76
C LEU A 66 3.97 -1.27 0.50
N SER A 67 3.39 -0.21 -0.05
CA SER A 67 1.98 -0.16 -0.43
C SER A 67 1.65 -1.19 -1.51
N ILE A 68 2.49 -1.35 -2.53
CA ILE A 68 2.30 -2.35 -3.58
C ILE A 68 2.39 -3.77 -3.02
N ILE A 69 3.38 -4.06 -2.17
CA ILE A 69 3.51 -5.37 -1.52
C ILE A 69 2.29 -5.66 -0.66
N SER A 70 1.85 -4.69 0.15
CA SER A 70 0.65 -4.80 0.99
C SER A 70 -0.60 -5.13 0.17
N ILE A 71 -0.77 -4.50 -1.01
CA ILE A 71 -1.88 -4.82 -1.93
C ILE A 71 -1.79 -6.26 -2.44
N ILE A 72 -0.61 -6.71 -2.87
CA ILE A 72 -0.43 -8.08 -3.38
C ILE A 72 -0.81 -9.09 -2.30
N VAL A 73 -0.27 -8.92 -1.09
CA VAL A 73 -0.58 -9.78 0.07
C VAL A 73 -2.07 -9.70 0.42
N GLY A 74 -2.65 -8.51 0.44
CA GLY A 74 -4.06 -8.28 0.76
C GLY A 74 -5.01 -8.89 -0.26
N VAL A 75 -4.68 -8.88 -1.55
CA VAL A 75 -5.49 -9.54 -2.58
C VAL A 75 -5.32 -11.05 -2.53
N SER A 76 -4.10 -11.56 -2.29
CA SER A 76 -3.82 -12.99 -2.20
C SER A 76 -4.44 -13.67 -0.98
N PHE A 77 -4.44 -13.00 0.18
CA PHE A 77 -4.83 -13.62 1.47
C PHE A 77 -6.01 -12.92 2.15
N GLY A 78 -6.56 -11.85 1.57
CA GLY A 78 -7.59 -11.04 2.22
C GLY A 78 -8.88 -11.82 2.49
N GLU A 79 -9.28 -12.69 1.57
CA GLU A 79 -10.48 -13.51 1.72
C GLU A 79 -10.31 -14.57 2.83
N ASP A 80 -9.13 -15.18 2.97
CA ASP A 80 -8.83 -16.11 4.06
C ASP A 80 -8.82 -15.44 5.43
N ILE A 81 -8.25 -14.24 5.50
CA ILE A 81 -8.09 -13.50 6.76
C ILE A 81 -9.43 -12.94 7.22
N THR A 82 -10.22 -12.41 6.29
CA THR A 82 -11.46 -11.69 6.62
C THR A 82 -12.70 -12.58 6.54
N GLY A 83 -12.64 -13.69 5.81
CA GLY A 83 -13.79 -14.55 5.52
C GLY A 83 -14.80 -13.93 4.55
N PHE A 84 -14.51 -12.75 3.97
CA PHE A 84 -15.41 -12.04 3.07
C PHE A 84 -14.83 -11.97 1.66
N SER A 85 -15.66 -12.28 0.66
CA SER A 85 -15.35 -12.06 -0.74
C SER A 85 -15.19 -10.56 -1.02
N VAL A 86 -13.98 -10.16 -1.42
CA VAL A 86 -13.69 -8.78 -1.79
C VAL A 86 -13.96 -8.60 -3.28
N GLY A 87 -15.01 -7.84 -3.61
CA GLY A 87 -15.26 -7.45 -5.01
C GLY A 87 -14.38 -6.29 -5.48
N ASN A 88 -14.42 -5.99 -6.78
CA ASN A 88 -13.65 -4.90 -7.42
C ASN A 88 -13.72 -3.55 -6.68
N LYS A 89 -14.91 -3.16 -6.21
CA LYS A 89 -15.09 -1.92 -5.44
C LYS A 89 -14.37 -1.96 -4.10
N GLY A 90 -14.40 -3.10 -3.41
CA GLY A 90 -13.69 -3.30 -2.16
C GLY A 90 -12.17 -3.21 -2.36
N ALA A 91 -11.66 -3.83 -3.43
CA ALA A 91 -10.24 -3.72 -3.80
C ALA A 91 -9.82 -2.27 -4.10
N PHE A 92 -10.65 -1.50 -4.80
CA PHE A 92 -10.40 -0.08 -5.03
C PHE A 92 -10.28 0.71 -3.71
N PHE A 93 -11.22 0.55 -2.79
CA PHE A 93 -11.16 1.23 -1.49
C PHE A 93 -9.99 0.76 -0.65
N ALA A 94 -9.66 -0.54 -0.68
CA ALA A 94 -8.49 -1.08 -0.01
C ALA A 94 -7.22 -0.38 -0.54
N GLY A 95 -7.05 -0.28 -1.86
CA GLY A 95 -5.94 0.45 -2.47
C GLY A 95 -5.89 1.93 -2.09
N LEU A 96 -7.04 2.60 -2.05
CA LEU A 96 -7.16 4.02 -1.70
C LEU A 96 -6.72 4.30 -0.26
N VAL A 97 -7.06 3.42 0.68
CA VAL A 97 -6.72 3.62 2.10
C VAL A 97 -5.35 3.04 2.47
N ASN A 98 -4.89 2.01 1.75
CA ASN A 98 -3.65 1.27 2.03
C ASN A 98 -2.42 2.17 2.18
N ASP A 99 -2.30 3.17 1.31
CA ASP A 99 -1.19 4.12 1.33
C ASP A 99 -1.09 4.91 2.66
N LYS A 100 -2.24 5.31 3.23
CA LYS A 100 -2.30 5.98 4.53
C LYS A 100 -2.01 5.05 5.69
N ILE A 101 -2.40 3.78 5.57
CA ILE A 101 -2.07 2.77 6.56
C ILE A 101 -0.55 2.54 6.58
N VAL A 102 0.08 2.38 5.41
CA VAL A 102 1.53 2.22 5.30
C VAL A 102 2.26 3.46 5.83
N GLU A 103 1.80 4.66 5.49
CA GLU A 103 2.35 5.92 6.04
C GLU A 103 2.28 5.94 7.58
N ALA A 104 1.14 5.54 8.16
CA ALA A 104 0.95 5.49 9.60
C ALA A 104 1.87 4.45 10.26
N LEU A 105 2.04 3.27 9.66
CA LEU A 105 2.93 2.22 10.14
C LEU A 105 4.40 2.65 10.14
N ILE A 106 4.84 3.33 9.07
CA ILE A 106 6.21 3.87 8.98
C ILE A 106 6.44 4.93 10.08
N LYS A 107 5.48 5.84 10.28
CA LYS A 107 5.55 6.85 11.35
C LYS A 107 5.55 6.22 12.74
N PHE A 108 4.73 5.19 12.96
CA PHE A 108 4.69 4.45 14.21
C PHE A 108 6.03 3.80 14.52
N LYS A 109 6.64 3.11 13.54
CA LYS A 109 8.00 2.54 13.69
C LYS A 109 9.04 3.62 14.07
N ASN A 110 9.00 4.78 13.42
CA ASN A 110 9.95 5.86 13.68
C ASN A 110 9.74 6.51 15.06
N ASN A 111 8.49 6.57 15.55
CA ASN A 111 8.17 7.03 16.90
C ASN A 111 8.56 6.00 17.99
N ILE A 112 8.63 4.72 17.65
CA ILE A 112 9.20 3.66 18.50
C ILE A 112 10.74 3.59 18.35
N ASN A 113 11.40 4.73 18.09
CA ASN A 113 12.85 4.81 18.31
C ASN A 113 13.10 4.63 19.82
N LEU A 114 13.31 3.37 20.21
CA LEU A 114 13.50 2.81 21.55
C LEU A 114 14.70 3.41 22.31
N SER A 115 15.46 4.33 21.70
CA SER A 115 16.53 5.06 22.37
C SER A 115 16.01 5.96 23.50
N SER A 116 14.75 6.41 23.45
CA SER A 116 14.12 7.15 24.57
C SER A 116 13.58 6.23 25.67
N LEU A 117 13.26 4.97 25.35
CA LEU A 117 12.75 3.99 26.32
C LEU A 117 13.87 3.33 27.15
N TRP A 118 15.10 3.31 26.64
CA TRP A 118 16.28 2.83 27.39
C TRP A 118 16.95 3.89 28.27
N ASN A 119 16.72 5.19 28.01
CA ASN A 119 17.31 6.28 28.80
C ASN A 119 16.51 6.68 30.05
N ASN A 120 15.29 6.17 30.24
CA ASN A 120 14.46 6.43 31.42
C ASN A 120 14.63 5.40 32.56
N LYS A 121 15.75 4.64 32.57
CA LYS A 121 16.11 3.71 33.66
C LYS A 121 17.46 4.06 34.32
N LYS A 122 17.74 5.34 34.53
CA LYS A 122 18.78 5.78 35.47
C LYS A 122 18.23 6.84 36.41
#